data_AF-A0A7I7LIT5-F1
#
_entry.id   AF-A0A7I7LIT5-F1
#
_cell.length_a   1.000
_cell.length_b   1.000
_cell.length_c   1.000
_cell.angle_alpha   90.00
_cell.angle_beta   90.00
_cell.angle_gamma   90.00
#
_symmetry.space_group_name_H-M   'P 1'
#
loop_
_entity.id
_entity.type
_entity.pdbx_description
1 polymer ?
#
loop_
_entity_poly.entity_id
_entity_poly.type
_entity_poly.pdbx_seq_one_letter_code
_entity_poly.pdbx_strand_id
1 'polypeptide(L)'
;MLRKVDRLSCVRYGSARYSVPTRLIGTTVAVVVDHGAVCLVEPATGMIVAEHELVAPGSASILDEHYDGPRLAPSRGPRPKTSVEKQFCALGADAEAFLVGAAAIDNTRLGPVC
;
A
#
# COMPACT_ATOMS: atom_id res chain seq x y z
N MET A 1 -12.84 21.81 -2.98
CA MET A 1 -13.74 20.81 -3.64
C MET A 1 -13.97 19.63 -2.71
N LEU A 2 -15.07 18.87 -2.81
CA LEU A 2 -15.29 17.68 -1.98
C LEU A 2 -14.81 16.40 -2.66
N ARG A 3 -14.13 15.51 -1.92
CA ARG A 3 -13.67 14.20 -2.38
C ARG A 3 -13.92 13.12 -1.34
N LYS A 4 -14.38 11.97 -1.80
CA LYS A 4 -14.53 10.77 -0.97
C LYS A 4 -13.18 10.11 -0.77
N VAL A 5 -12.87 9.72 0.46
CA VAL A 5 -11.69 8.93 0.81
C VAL A 5 -11.92 7.48 0.36
N ASP A 6 -11.00 6.96 -0.45
CA ASP A 6 -11.07 5.60 -0.98
C ASP A 6 -10.64 4.55 0.07
N ARG A 7 -10.69 3.27 -0.34
CA ARG A 7 -10.31 2.14 0.53
C ARG A 7 -8.81 2.06 0.85
N LEU A 8 -7.97 2.80 0.11
CA LEU A 8 -6.53 2.89 0.37
C LEU A 8 -6.20 4.07 1.29
N SER A 9 -7.22 4.67 1.90
CA SER A 9 -7.09 5.87 2.71
C SER A 9 -6.50 7.04 1.92
N CYS A 10 -6.95 7.23 0.67
CA CYS A 10 -6.45 8.29 -0.21
C CYS A 10 -7.59 9.11 -0.83
N VAL A 11 -7.24 10.32 -1.27
CA VAL A 11 -8.05 11.13 -2.20
C VAL A 11 -7.23 11.52 -3.42
N ARG A 12 -7.93 11.93 -4.49
CA ARG A 12 -7.31 12.38 -5.73
C ARG A 12 -7.57 13.85 -6.01
N TYR A 13 -6.52 14.54 -6.42
CA TYR A 13 -6.54 15.91 -6.94
C TYR A 13 -5.43 16.08 -7.99
N GLY A 14 -5.71 16.76 -9.09
CA GLY A 14 -4.72 17.00 -10.15
C GLY A 14 -4.07 15.73 -10.72
N SER A 15 -4.81 14.61 -10.78
CA SER A 15 -4.31 13.26 -11.14
C SER A 15 -3.24 12.69 -10.19
N ALA A 16 -2.96 13.35 -9.08
CA ALA A 16 -2.12 12.83 -8.00
C ALA A 16 -2.98 12.19 -6.89
N ARG A 17 -2.33 11.35 -6.07
CA ARG A 17 -2.91 10.74 -4.85
C ARG A 17 -2.34 11.39 -3.60
N TYR A 18 -3.19 11.62 -2.62
CA TYR A 18 -2.84 12.16 -1.31
C TYR A 18 -3.43 11.25 -0.24
N SER A 19 -2.61 10.77 0.68
CA SER A 19 -3.08 9.94 1.79
C SER A 19 -3.94 10.75 2.76
N VAL A 20 -4.77 10.06 3.53
CA VAL A 20 -5.64 10.62 4.58
C VAL A 20 -5.61 9.65 5.75
N PRO A 21 -5.77 10.08 7.02
CA PRO A 21 -5.88 9.14 8.14
C PRO A 21 -6.94 8.05 7.93
N THR A 22 -6.59 6.80 8.20
CA THR A 22 -7.42 5.58 8.06
C THR A 22 -8.82 5.69 8.66
N ARG A 23 -8.97 6.41 9.77
CA ARG A 23 -10.27 6.68 10.40
C ARG A 23 -11.29 7.38 9.48
N LEU A 24 -10.82 7.99 8.39
CA LEU A 24 -11.64 8.76 7.45
C LEU A 24 -12.00 7.98 6.19
N ILE A 25 -11.63 6.70 6.06
CA ILE A 25 -12.02 5.87 4.90
C ILE A 25 -13.54 5.89 4.71
N GLY A 26 -13.99 6.12 3.48
CA GLY A 26 -15.41 6.19 3.13
C GLY A 26 -16.11 7.50 3.46
N THR A 27 -15.45 8.40 4.20
CA THR A 27 -15.96 9.77 4.46
C THR A 27 -15.62 10.72 3.30
N THR A 28 -16.14 11.95 3.37
CA THR A 28 -15.86 13.00 2.38
C THR A 28 -15.06 14.11 3.04
N VAL A 29 -13.93 14.49 2.43
CA VAL A 29 -13.09 15.61 2.85
C VAL A 29 -13.13 16.74 1.82
N ALA A 30 -12.96 17.97 2.28
CA ALA A 30 -12.72 19.12 1.43
C ALA A 30 -11.22 19.20 1.09
N VAL A 31 -10.91 19.25 -0.20
CA VAL A 31 -9.59 19.54 -0.72
C VAL A 31 -9.50 21.04 -0.97
N VAL A 32 -8.57 21.68 -0.28
CA VAL A 32 -8.19 23.09 -0.41
C VAL A 32 -6.74 23.13 -0.89
N VAL A 33 -6.45 24.00 -1.86
CA VAL A 33 -5.09 24.21 -2.34
C VAL A 33 -4.71 25.63 -2.01
N ASP A 34 -3.60 25.77 -1.31
CA ASP A 34 -3.10 27.06 -0.87
C ASP A 34 -1.58 27.06 -0.94
N HIS A 35 -0.99 28.10 -1.53
CA HIS A 35 0.47 28.29 -1.64
C HIS A 35 1.32 27.06 -2.05
N GLY A 36 0.78 26.16 -2.88
CA GLY A 36 1.50 24.95 -3.31
C GLY A 36 1.36 23.76 -2.36
N ALA A 37 0.50 23.85 -1.36
CA ALA A 37 0.09 22.75 -0.50
C ALA A 37 -1.34 22.30 -0.82
N VAL A 38 -1.62 21.03 -0.54
CA VAL A 38 -2.94 20.40 -0.58
C VAL A 38 -3.35 20.11 0.86
N CYS A 39 -4.31 20.89 1.35
CA CYS A 39 -4.90 20.73 2.68
C CYS A 39 -6.20 19.93 2.56
N LEU A 40 -6.29 18.85 3.32
CA LEU A 40 -7.47 18.01 3.44
C LEU A 40 -8.20 18.36 4.73
N VAL A 41 -9.45 18.79 4.59
CA VAL A 41 -10.24 19.38 5.67
C VAL A 41 -11.51 18.57 5.89
N GLU A 42 -11.84 18.28 7.14
CA GLU A 42 -13.11 17.67 7.50
C GLU A 42 -14.24 18.71 7.36
N PRO A 43 -15.25 18.53 6.48
CA PRO A 43 -16.23 19.57 6.18
C PRO A 43 -17.14 19.93 7.35
N ALA A 44 -17.39 18.98 8.26
CA ALA A 44 -18.26 19.19 9.41
C ALA A 44 -17.63 20.11 10.48
N THR A 45 -16.30 20.04 10.63
CA THR A 45 -15.57 20.71 11.72
C THR A 45 -14.65 21.83 11.21
N GLY A 46 -14.30 21.82 9.93
CA GLY A 46 -13.30 22.72 9.36
C GLY A 46 -11.86 22.37 9.76
N MET A 47 -11.63 21.24 10.45
CA MET A 47 -10.29 20.84 10.88
C MET A 47 -9.47 20.27 9.72
N ILE A 48 -8.20 20.68 9.63
CA ILE A 48 -7.23 20.08 8.73
C ILE A 48 -6.87 18.70 9.29
N VAL A 49 -7.11 17.66 8.51
CA VAL A 49 -6.86 16.26 8.88
C VAL A 49 -5.62 15.68 8.22
N ALA A 50 -5.15 16.31 7.14
CA ALA A 50 -3.89 15.99 6.47
C ALA A 50 -3.43 17.19 5.63
N GLU A 51 -2.12 17.33 5.50
CA GLU A 51 -1.47 18.37 4.69
C GLU A 51 -0.37 17.72 3.86
N HIS A 52 -0.27 18.14 2.61
CA HIS A 52 0.69 17.60 1.65
C HIS A 52 1.25 18.71 0.78
N GLU A 53 2.47 18.56 0.30
CA GLU A 53 2.95 19.34 -0.85
C GLU A 53 2.16 18.97 -2.11
N LEU A 54 1.84 19.95 -2.95
CA LEU A 54 1.23 19.73 -4.26
C LEU A 54 2.23 19.06 -5.21
N VAL A 55 1.94 17.83 -5.61
CA VAL A 55 2.82 17.04 -6.48
C VAL A 55 2.33 16.99 -7.93
N ALA A 56 3.23 16.65 -8.84
CA ALA A 56 2.95 16.55 -10.28
C ALA A 56 1.88 15.47 -10.60
N PRO A 57 1.11 15.63 -11.70
CA PRO A 57 0.15 14.63 -12.16
C PRO A 57 0.74 13.23 -12.27
N GLY A 58 0.00 12.21 -11.83
CA GLY A 58 0.47 10.81 -11.81
C GLY A 58 1.30 10.43 -10.58
N SER A 59 1.72 11.41 -9.77
CA SER A 59 2.49 11.18 -8.54
C SER A 59 1.60 10.82 -7.35
N ALA A 60 2.23 10.52 -6.21
CA ALA A 60 1.54 10.35 -4.94
C ALA A 60 2.34 11.01 -3.81
N SER A 61 1.64 11.65 -2.88
CA SER A 61 2.17 12.14 -1.60
C SER A 61 1.52 11.32 -0.49
N ILE A 62 2.30 10.43 0.12
CA ILE A 62 1.81 9.42 1.07
C ILE A 62 2.59 9.57 2.37
N LEU A 63 1.87 9.78 3.47
CA LEU A 63 2.41 9.88 4.82
C LEU A 63 2.09 8.59 5.58
N ASP A 64 3.13 7.94 6.11
CA ASP A 64 3.00 6.69 6.85
C ASP A 64 2.18 6.85 8.14
N GLU A 65 2.23 8.02 8.77
CA GLU A 65 1.47 8.38 9.97
C GLU A 65 -0.05 8.30 9.79
N HIS A 66 -0.53 8.28 8.54
CA HIS A 66 -1.95 8.13 8.24
C HIS A 66 -2.46 6.70 8.33
N TYR A 67 -1.56 5.73 8.42
CA TYR A 67 -1.88 4.32 8.52
C TYR A 67 -1.60 3.86 9.96
N ASP A 68 -2.64 3.41 10.64
CA ASP A 68 -2.51 2.97 12.04
C ASP A 68 -1.57 1.76 12.15
N GLY A 69 -0.48 1.94 12.89
CA GLY A 69 0.44 0.89 13.31
C GLY A 69 1.72 0.75 12.48
N PRO A 70 2.78 0.17 13.07
CA PRO A 70 4.04 -0.05 12.37
C PRO A 70 3.79 -0.90 11.13
N ARG A 71 4.35 -0.47 10.00
CA ARG A 71 4.29 -1.22 8.74
C ARG A 71 4.81 -2.64 9.00
N LEU A 72 3.94 -3.63 8.87
CA LEU A 72 4.37 -5.03 8.98
C LEU A 72 5.45 -5.29 7.94
N ALA A 73 6.50 -6.00 8.36
CA ALA A 73 7.54 -6.42 7.44
C ALA A 73 6.90 -7.23 6.30
N PRO A 74 7.26 -6.96 5.03
CA PRO A 74 6.71 -7.71 3.92
C PRO A 74 7.08 -9.19 4.08
N SER A 75 6.08 -10.06 4.24
CA SER A 75 6.30 -11.50 4.25
C SER A 75 6.52 -11.99 2.81
N ARG A 76 7.80 -12.24 2.47
CA ARG A 76 8.24 -12.81 1.19
C ARG A 76 8.47 -14.32 1.25
N GLY A 77 7.85 -15.00 2.21
CA GLY A 77 7.95 -16.45 2.34
C GLY A 77 7.18 -17.20 1.23
N PRO A 78 7.53 -18.47 0.96
CA PRO A 78 6.77 -19.34 0.07
C PRO A 78 5.29 -19.40 0.45
N ARG A 79 4.38 -19.28 -0.52
CA ARG A 79 2.93 -19.39 -0.32
C ARG A 79 2.38 -20.63 -1.06
N PRO A 80 2.56 -21.84 -0.51
CA PRO A 80 2.15 -23.08 -1.16
C PRO A 80 0.62 -23.20 -1.23
N LYS A 81 0.09 -23.49 -2.41
CA LYS A 81 -1.34 -23.71 -2.69
C LYS A 81 -1.66 -25.19 -2.87
N THR A 82 -0.77 -25.96 -3.51
CA THR A 82 -0.99 -27.39 -3.81
C THR A 82 -0.51 -28.30 -2.67
N SER A 83 -0.94 -29.57 -2.69
CA SER A 83 -0.47 -30.58 -1.72
C SER A 83 1.04 -30.80 -1.83
N VAL A 84 1.56 -30.86 -3.06
CA VAL A 84 2.99 -31.04 -3.34
C VAL A 84 3.81 -29.86 -2.84
N GLU A 85 3.37 -28.63 -3.10
CA GLU A 85 4.05 -27.43 -2.60
C GLU A 85 4.08 -27.37 -1.07
N LYS A 86 2.99 -27.78 -0.41
CA LYS A 86 2.94 -27.86 1.06
C LYS A 86 3.89 -28.91 1.61
N GLN A 87 3.95 -30.08 0.98
CA GLN A 87 4.90 -31.15 1.34
C GLN A 87 6.35 -30.70 1.17
N PHE A 88 6.65 -29.98 0.09
CA PHE A 88 7.98 -29.42 -0.13
C PHE A 88 8.33 -28.36 0.92
N CYS A 89 7.42 -27.43 1.23
CA CYS A 89 7.66 -26.44 2.29
C CYS A 89 7.79 -27.07 3.68
N ALA A 90 7.17 -28.23 3.92
CA ALA A 90 7.28 -28.97 5.18
C ALA A 90 8.68 -29.60 5.40
N LEU A 91 9.55 -29.62 4.38
CA LEU A 91 10.96 -30.02 4.53
C LEU A 91 11.78 -29.04 5.37
N GLY A 92 11.24 -27.84 5.65
CA GLY A 92 11.84 -26.89 6.58
C GLY A 92 12.81 -25.90 5.95
N ALA A 93 13.81 -25.47 6.72
CA ALA A 93 14.67 -24.32 6.39
C ALA A 93 15.43 -24.48 5.06
N ASP A 94 15.85 -25.71 4.72
CA ASP A 94 16.59 -25.97 3.48
C ASP A 94 15.71 -25.77 2.23
N ALA A 95 14.44 -26.15 2.31
CA ALA A 95 13.49 -25.93 1.23
C ALA A 95 13.16 -24.44 1.06
N GLU A 96 13.07 -23.69 2.16
CA GLU A 96 12.92 -22.23 2.10
C GLU A 96 14.14 -21.56 1.46
N ALA A 97 15.36 -21.91 1.90
CA ALA A 97 16.60 -21.40 1.34
C ALA A 97 16.73 -21.71 -0.16
N PHE A 98 16.33 -22.91 -0.58
CA PHE A 98 16.28 -23.29 -2.00
C PHE A 98 15.33 -22.40 -2.80
N LEU A 99 14.11 -22.16 -2.30
CA LEU A 99 13.11 -21.32 -2.99
C LEU A 99 13.54 -19.86 -3.06
N VAL A 100 14.09 -19.32 -1.97
CA VAL A 100 14.61 -17.94 -1.93
C VAL A 100 15.79 -17.78 -2.88
N GLY A 101 16.73 -18.75 -2.89
CA GLY A 101 17.86 -18.76 -3.81
C GLY A 101 17.45 -18.88 -5.28
N ALA A 102 16.50 -19.76 -5.60
CA ALA A 102 15.95 -19.91 -6.95
C ALA A 102 15.28 -18.62 -7.45
N ALA A 103 14.52 -17.95 -6.58
CA ALA A 103 13.87 -16.67 -6.90
C ALA A 103 14.90 -15.53 -7.10
N ALA A 104 16.02 -15.53 -6.37
CA ALA A 104 17.06 -14.51 -6.51
C ALA A 104 17.83 -14.58 -7.84
N ILE A 105 17.83 -15.74 -8.50
CA ILE A 105 18.54 -16.00 -9.76
C ILE A 105 17.57 -15.95 -10.97
N ASP A 106 16.32 -15.51 -10.76
CA ASP A 106 15.25 -15.47 -11.76
C ASP A 106 14.96 -16.84 -12.42
N ASN A 107 15.10 -17.92 -11.63
CA ASN A 107 14.83 -19.27 -12.12
C ASN A 107 13.32 -19.54 -12.13
N THR A 108 12.65 -19.18 -13.22
CA THR A 108 11.19 -19.34 -13.42
C THR A 108 10.74 -20.78 -13.74
N ARG A 109 11.66 -21.76 -13.78
CA ARG A 109 11.33 -23.16 -14.08
C ARG A 109 10.87 -23.93 -12.84
N LEU A 110 9.57 -23.88 -12.57
CA LEU A 110 8.83 -24.96 -11.90
C LEU A 110 8.12 -25.80 -12.97
N GLY A 111 8.89 -26.53 -13.77
CA GLY A 111 8.33 -27.47 -14.74
C GLY A 111 7.97 -28.81 -14.07
N PRO A 112 6.87 -29.48 -14.46
CA PRO A 112 6.63 -30.84 -14.02
C PRO A 112 7.75 -31.71 -14.58
N VAL A 113 8.39 -32.51 -13.72
CA VAL A 113 9.13 -33.68 -14.18
C VAL A 113 8.13 -34.80 -14.40
N CYS A 114 8.33 -35.50 -15.52
CA CYS A 114 7.43 -36.38 -16.26
C CYS A 114 6.59 -37.37 -15.43
#